data_AF-A4RTH2-F1
#
_entry.id   AF-A4RTH2-F1
#
_cell.length_a   1.000
_cell.length_b   1.000
_cell.length_c   1.000
_cell.angle_alpha   90.00
_cell.angle_beta   90.00
_cell.angle_gamma   90.00
#
_symmetry.space_group_name_H-M   'P 1'
#
loop_
_entity.id
_entity.type
_entity.pdbx_description
1 polymer ?
#
loop_
_entity_poly.entity_id
_entity_poly.type
_entity_poly.pdbx_seq_one_letter_code
_entity_poly.pdbx_strand_id
1 'polypeptide(L)'
;MPCARAVALAPARAPCATKPRANRRRAKPLARANEGDGLREALSAAQQAPDNVTERDFSNYYKVLNSQSPEEAQEVVDAMSASGELTEGVVEAALATMQTAESKGERPEIVQALKGVFEYLLESYQRANAPAELSVIDAVVAKLNALEESDDDAKAEENVVLECVREANMDVKAFEQSLDGFLVAMEEQDAQFDAQVREMREKGVAPEQAEQIEQLVYMRANAKAQMLCIRDITQRISA
;
A
#
# COMPACT_ATOMS: atom_id res chain seq x y z
N MET A 1 -34.66 -10.20 -77.84
CA MET A 1 -35.31 -11.53 -77.89
C MET A 1 -35.37 -12.07 -76.48
N PRO A 2 -36.50 -12.52 -75.93
CA PRO A 2 -37.92 -12.31 -76.24
C PRO A 2 -38.61 -11.40 -75.17
N CYS A 3 -39.63 -10.61 -75.55
CA CYS A 3 -41.06 -10.79 -75.18
C CYS A 3 -41.39 -10.37 -73.73
N ALA A 4 -42.46 -9.68 -73.39
CA ALA A 4 -43.66 -9.15 -74.06
C ALA A 4 -44.42 -8.39 -72.94
N ARG A 5 -44.98 -7.19 -73.20
CA ARG A 5 -46.45 -6.90 -73.19
C ARG A 5 -47.17 -7.32 -71.88
N ALA A 6 -48.06 -6.55 -71.25
CA ALA A 6 -48.79 -5.33 -71.59
C ALA A 6 -49.74 -4.99 -70.41
N VAL A 7 -50.45 -3.85 -70.53
CA VAL A 7 -51.83 -3.56 -70.03
C VAL A 7 -51.93 -3.32 -68.51
N ALA A 8 -52.08 -2.08 -68.03
CA ALA A 8 -53.22 -1.14 -68.06
C ALA A 8 -54.22 -1.30 -66.89
N LEU A 9 -54.81 -0.15 -66.54
CA LEU A 9 -56.01 0.12 -65.71
C LEU A 9 -55.81 0.40 -64.21
N ALA A 10 -55.86 1.69 -63.88
CA ALA A 10 -56.36 2.24 -62.60
C ALA A 10 -57.91 2.14 -62.55
N PRO A 11 -58.67 2.68 -61.55
CA PRO A 11 -58.32 3.32 -60.27
C PRO A 11 -59.24 2.94 -59.07
N ALA A 12 -59.02 3.64 -57.94
CA ALA A 12 -60.01 4.13 -56.96
C ALA A 12 -60.54 3.20 -55.85
N ARG A 13 -60.11 3.50 -54.62
CA ARG A 13 -60.96 4.11 -53.56
C ARG A 13 -60.10 4.58 -52.38
N ALA A 14 -60.14 5.88 -52.10
CA ALA A 14 -59.66 6.53 -50.88
C ALA A 14 -60.73 6.34 -49.74
N PRO A 15 -60.62 6.94 -48.54
CA PRO A 15 -59.52 7.67 -47.90
C PRO A 15 -59.27 7.22 -46.43
N CYS A 16 -58.16 7.62 -45.80
CA CYS A 16 -58.25 8.18 -44.45
C CYS A 16 -56.95 8.88 -44.05
N ALA A 17 -57.11 10.14 -43.67
CA ALA A 17 -56.08 11.01 -43.16
C ALA A 17 -55.50 10.50 -41.82
N THR A 18 -54.23 10.79 -41.57
CA THR A 18 -53.81 11.55 -40.37
C THR A 18 -52.34 11.98 -40.49
N LYS A 19 -52.09 13.20 -40.01
CA LYS A 19 -50.86 13.99 -40.11
C LYS A 19 -49.70 13.39 -39.28
N PRO A 20 -48.43 13.68 -39.63
CA PRO A 20 -47.28 13.29 -38.84
C PRO A 20 -47.17 14.19 -37.60
N ARG A 21 -47.08 13.60 -36.40
CA ARG A 21 -46.80 14.35 -35.18
C ARG A 21 -45.43 13.95 -34.64
N ALA A 22 -44.59 14.97 -34.51
CA ALA A 22 -43.20 14.95 -34.10
C ALA A 22 -42.92 14.02 -32.90
N ASN A 23 -41.97 13.11 -33.08
CA ASN A 23 -41.45 12.29 -32.00
C ASN A 23 -40.46 13.15 -31.19
N ARG A 24 -40.98 13.88 -30.19
CA ARG A 24 -40.17 14.56 -29.18
C ARG A 24 -39.47 13.48 -28.33
N ARG A 25 -38.14 13.58 -28.29
CA ARG A 25 -37.24 12.87 -27.38
C ARG A 25 -37.85 12.78 -25.98
N ARG A 26 -38.07 11.56 -25.50
CA ARG A 26 -38.26 11.28 -24.08
C ARG A 26 -37.02 10.55 -23.60
N ALA A 27 -36.02 11.33 -23.20
CA ALA A 27 -34.96 10.82 -22.35
C ALA A 27 -35.62 10.22 -21.11
N LYS A 28 -35.37 8.94 -20.84
CA LYS A 28 -35.71 8.34 -19.56
C LYS A 28 -34.91 9.10 -18.49
N PRO A 29 -35.53 9.61 -17.43
CA PRO A 29 -34.76 10.16 -16.33
C PRO A 29 -33.92 9.02 -15.77
N LEU A 30 -32.60 9.17 -15.82
CA LEU A 30 -31.68 8.42 -14.98
C LEU A 30 -32.19 8.63 -13.55
N ALA A 31 -32.66 7.56 -12.93
CA ALA A 31 -33.03 7.58 -11.53
C ALA A 31 -31.82 8.11 -10.77
N ARG A 32 -32.03 9.20 -10.02
CA ARG A 32 -31.09 9.67 -9.00
C ARG A 32 -30.71 8.46 -8.16
N ALA A 33 -29.45 8.07 -8.22
CA ALA A 33 -28.87 7.21 -7.20
C ALA A 33 -29.03 7.96 -5.87
N ASN A 34 -29.77 7.38 -4.94
CA ASN A 34 -29.81 7.87 -3.57
C ASN A 34 -28.40 7.75 -3.00
N GLU A 35 -27.81 8.88 -2.59
CA GLU A 35 -26.51 9.01 -1.92
C GLU A 35 -26.49 8.41 -0.50
N GLY A 36 -26.99 7.18 -0.32
CA GLY A 36 -27.10 6.57 1.02
C GLY A 36 -27.01 5.05 1.10
N ASP A 37 -27.25 4.31 0.01
CA ASP A 37 -27.30 2.83 0.08
C ASP A 37 -26.02 2.14 -0.39
N GLY A 38 -25.23 2.77 -1.29
CA GLY A 38 -23.96 2.19 -1.74
C GLY A 38 -22.89 2.12 -0.65
N LEU A 39 -22.86 3.11 0.25
CA LEU A 39 -22.00 3.11 1.43
C LEU A 39 -22.39 2.00 2.40
N ARG A 40 -23.69 1.74 2.58
CA ARG A 40 -24.18 0.71 3.49
C ARG A 40 -23.97 -0.71 2.94
N GLU A 41 -24.07 -0.91 1.63
CA GLU A 41 -23.69 -2.18 0.98
C GLU A 41 -22.17 -2.39 0.97
N ALA A 42 -21.37 -1.33 0.76
CA ALA A 42 -19.91 -1.40 0.91
C ALA A 42 -19.50 -1.68 2.37
N LEU A 43 -20.20 -1.08 3.34
CA LEU A 43 -20.00 -1.29 4.77
C LEU A 43 -20.47 -2.69 5.22
N SER A 44 -21.56 -3.21 4.65
CA SER A 44 -22.03 -4.57 4.91
C SER A 44 -21.13 -5.63 4.26
N ALA A 45 -20.49 -5.32 3.13
CA ALA A 45 -19.42 -6.15 2.57
C ALA A 45 -18.13 -6.04 3.40
N ALA A 46 -17.89 -4.88 4.03
CA ALA A 46 -16.84 -4.66 5.01
C ALA A 46 -17.14 -5.22 6.40
N GLN A 47 -18.28 -5.90 6.65
CA GLN A 47 -18.51 -6.67 7.89
C GLN A 47 -17.70 -7.98 7.96
N GLN A 48 -16.82 -8.23 6.98
CA GLN A 48 -15.63 -9.06 7.15
C GLN A 48 -14.42 -8.23 7.62
N ALA A 49 -14.64 -7.10 8.28
CA ALA A 49 -13.60 -6.30 8.88
C ALA A 49 -12.84 -7.16 9.90
N PRO A 50 -11.49 -7.17 9.85
CA PRO A 50 -10.68 -7.69 10.95
C PRO A 50 -11.13 -7.06 12.28
N ASP A 51 -11.04 -7.81 13.38
CA ASP A 51 -11.57 -7.43 14.71
C ASP A 51 -11.03 -6.07 15.25
N ASN A 52 -10.02 -5.48 14.60
CA ASN A 52 -9.34 -4.25 14.99
C ASN A 52 -9.64 -3.02 14.12
N VAL A 53 -10.50 -3.11 13.09
CA VAL A 53 -10.76 -1.98 12.17
C VAL A 53 -12.04 -1.23 12.53
N THR A 54 -11.95 0.08 12.75
CA THR A 54 -13.10 0.94 13.05
C THR A 54 -13.73 1.55 11.80
N GLU A 55 -14.97 2.04 11.91
CA GLU A 55 -15.64 2.78 10.82
C GLU A 55 -14.85 4.05 10.41
N ARG A 56 -14.14 4.65 11.37
CA ARG A 56 -13.26 5.80 11.10
C ARG A 56 -12.08 5.40 10.22
N ASP A 57 -11.52 4.22 10.43
CA ASP A 57 -10.37 3.73 9.64
C ASP A 57 -10.77 3.47 8.19
N PHE A 58 -11.94 2.86 7.95
CA PHE A 58 -12.50 2.74 6.61
C PHE A 58 -12.79 4.11 5.98
N SER A 59 -13.34 5.06 6.75
CA SER A 59 -13.59 6.41 6.25
C SER A 59 -12.29 7.09 5.79
N ASN A 60 -11.23 6.97 6.57
CA ASN A 60 -9.92 7.52 6.25
C ASN A 60 -9.27 6.84 5.03
N TYR A 61 -9.35 5.51 4.95
CA TYR A 61 -8.94 4.77 3.76
C TYR A 61 -9.69 5.24 2.49
N TYR A 62 -11.02 5.38 2.57
CA TYR A 62 -11.81 5.85 1.43
C TYR A 62 -11.54 7.31 1.04
N LYS A 63 -11.08 8.17 1.96
CA LYS A 63 -10.63 9.52 1.58
C LYS A 63 -9.45 9.44 0.62
N VAL A 64 -8.48 8.57 0.90
CA VAL A 64 -7.30 8.33 0.05
C VAL A 64 -7.69 7.67 -1.27
N LEU A 65 -8.57 6.67 -1.23
CA LEU A 65 -9.02 5.98 -2.44
C LEU A 65 -9.80 6.88 -3.39
N ASN A 66 -10.53 7.87 -2.86
CA ASN A 66 -11.33 8.81 -3.64
C ASN A 66 -10.54 10.06 -4.11
N SER A 67 -9.25 10.16 -3.80
CA SER A 67 -8.39 11.23 -4.31
C SER A 67 -8.35 11.21 -5.84
N GLN A 68 -8.43 12.39 -6.45
CA GLN A 68 -8.54 12.55 -7.90
C GLN A 68 -7.17 12.57 -8.59
N SER A 69 -6.09 12.74 -7.82
CA SER A 69 -4.72 12.66 -8.30
C SER A 69 -3.78 12.06 -7.24
N PRO A 70 -2.59 11.58 -7.66
CA PRO A 70 -1.56 11.12 -6.73
C PRO A 70 -1.11 12.18 -5.73
N GLU A 71 -1.04 13.44 -6.15
CA GLU A 71 -0.65 14.56 -5.30
C GLU A 71 -1.68 14.81 -4.19
N GLU A 72 -2.98 14.74 -4.52
CA GLU A 72 -4.05 14.86 -3.54
C GLU A 72 -4.04 13.68 -2.55
N ALA A 73 -3.80 12.46 -3.03
CA ALA A 73 -3.69 11.29 -2.16
C ALA A 73 -2.53 11.46 -1.16
N GLN A 74 -1.40 12.01 -1.63
CA GLN A 74 -0.25 12.29 -0.78
C GLN A 74 -0.56 13.36 0.28
N GLU A 75 -1.18 14.48 -0.10
CA GLU A 75 -1.58 15.53 0.85
C GLU A 75 -2.54 14.99 1.93
N VAL A 76 -3.50 14.13 1.54
CA VAL A 76 -4.42 13.50 2.48
C VAL A 76 -3.68 12.57 3.44
N VAL A 77 -2.76 11.75 2.94
CA VAL A 77 -1.96 10.83 3.78
C VAL A 77 -1.02 11.59 4.71
N ASP A 78 -0.37 12.64 4.24
CA ASP A 78 0.49 13.50 5.06
C ASP A 78 -0.32 14.20 6.17
N ALA A 79 -1.52 14.68 5.86
CA ALA A 79 -2.41 15.29 6.85
C ALA A 79 -2.91 14.25 7.88
N MET A 80 -3.24 13.03 7.45
CA MET A 80 -3.64 11.95 8.35
C MET A 80 -2.48 11.52 9.26
N SER A 81 -1.27 11.42 8.71
CA SER A 81 -0.04 11.15 9.47
C SER A 81 0.19 12.21 10.54
N ALA A 82 0.18 13.50 10.18
CA ALA A 82 0.40 14.60 11.10
C ALA A 82 -0.67 14.71 12.21
N SER A 83 -1.90 14.26 11.94
CA SER A 83 -3.01 14.28 12.90
C SER A 83 -3.17 12.98 13.70
N GLY A 84 -2.36 11.96 13.43
CA GLY A 84 -2.46 10.64 14.08
C GLY A 84 -3.67 9.82 13.62
N GLU A 85 -4.28 10.18 12.50
CA GLU A 85 -5.42 9.49 11.89
C GLU A 85 -5.00 8.38 10.93
N LEU A 86 -3.72 8.32 10.55
CA LEU A 86 -3.12 7.19 9.84
C LEU A 86 -2.78 6.09 10.86
N THR A 87 -3.75 5.21 11.11
CA THR A 87 -3.65 4.12 12.08
C THR A 87 -3.36 2.78 11.40
N GLU A 88 -2.99 1.76 12.19
CA GLU A 88 -2.90 0.37 11.71
C GLU A 88 -4.23 -0.09 11.09
N GLY A 89 -5.37 0.31 11.69
CA GLY A 89 -6.69 0.01 11.17
C GLY A 89 -6.94 0.57 9.76
N VAL A 90 -6.36 1.72 9.40
CA VAL A 90 -6.46 2.27 8.03
C VAL A 90 -5.72 1.39 7.03
N VAL A 91 -4.57 0.85 7.42
CA VAL A 91 -3.77 -0.06 6.60
C VAL A 91 -4.48 -1.42 6.49
N GLU A 92 -5.03 -1.95 7.57
CA GLU A 92 -5.84 -3.17 7.58
C GLU A 92 -7.11 -3.03 6.73
N ALA A 93 -7.77 -1.86 6.74
CA ALA A 93 -8.92 -1.58 5.89
C ALA A 93 -8.55 -1.66 4.39
N ALA A 94 -7.39 -1.13 4.02
CA ALA A 94 -6.87 -1.23 2.66
C ALA A 94 -6.57 -2.68 2.27
N LEU A 95 -5.92 -3.44 3.17
CA LEU A 95 -5.61 -4.86 2.97
C LEU A 95 -6.89 -5.68 2.79
N ALA A 96 -7.88 -5.50 3.67
CA ALA A 96 -9.16 -6.21 3.60
C ALA A 96 -9.91 -5.90 2.30
N THR A 97 -9.86 -4.65 1.84
CA THR A 97 -10.48 -4.24 0.57
C THR A 97 -9.79 -4.91 -0.62
N MET A 98 -8.46 -4.97 -0.63
CA MET A 98 -7.67 -5.66 -1.67
C MET A 98 -7.97 -7.17 -1.70
N GLN A 99 -7.90 -7.85 -0.55
CA GLN A 99 -8.18 -9.30 -0.44
C GLN A 99 -9.62 -9.63 -0.85
N THR A 100 -10.57 -8.76 -0.50
CA THR A 100 -11.96 -8.92 -0.92
C THR A 100 -12.10 -8.82 -2.44
N ALA A 101 -11.43 -7.86 -3.08
CA ALA A 101 -11.43 -7.73 -4.53
C ALA A 101 -10.81 -8.95 -5.23
N GLU A 102 -9.71 -9.47 -4.70
CA GLU A 102 -9.08 -10.71 -5.18
C GLU A 102 -10.03 -11.92 -5.07
N SER A 103 -10.66 -12.10 -3.91
CA SER A 103 -11.58 -13.22 -3.68
C SER A 103 -12.83 -13.18 -4.58
N LYS A 104 -13.27 -11.99 -4.97
CA LYS A 104 -14.39 -11.77 -5.89
C LYS A 104 -14.02 -11.95 -7.36
N GLY A 105 -12.73 -12.13 -7.66
CA GLY A 105 -12.25 -12.22 -9.03
C GLY A 105 -12.43 -10.90 -9.78
N GLU A 106 -12.25 -9.77 -9.10
CA GLU A 106 -12.23 -8.45 -9.74
C GLU A 106 -11.16 -8.35 -10.81
N ARG A 107 -11.30 -7.34 -11.68
CA ARG A 107 -10.34 -7.12 -12.77
C ARG A 107 -8.92 -6.97 -12.23
N PRO A 108 -7.90 -7.60 -12.85
CA PRO A 108 -6.51 -7.53 -12.38
C PRO A 108 -5.99 -6.10 -12.21
N GLU A 109 -6.44 -5.17 -13.05
CA GLU A 109 -6.06 -3.76 -12.97
C GLU A 109 -6.60 -3.07 -11.71
N ILE A 110 -7.78 -3.48 -11.23
CA ILE A 110 -8.36 -2.97 -9.98
C ILE A 110 -7.58 -3.52 -8.79
N VAL A 111 -7.30 -4.82 -8.77
CA VAL A 111 -6.53 -5.46 -7.71
C VAL A 111 -5.14 -4.84 -7.61
N GLN A 112 -4.47 -4.61 -8.75
CA GLN A 112 -3.18 -3.93 -8.81
C GLN A 112 -3.23 -2.50 -8.26
N ALA A 113 -4.27 -1.73 -8.61
CA ALA A 113 -4.45 -0.38 -8.08
C ALA A 113 -4.67 -0.39 -6.56
N LEU A 114 -5.51 -1.29 -6.05
CA LEU A 114 -5.75 -1.46 -4.61
C LEU A 114 -4.48 -1.90 -3.87
N LYS A 115 -3.69 -2.78 -4.47
CA LYS A 115 -2.39 -3.18 -3.95
C LYS A 115 -1.43 -2.00 -3.84
N GLY A 116 -1.33 -1.17 -4.87
CA GLY A 116 -0.49 0.04 -4.83
C GLY A 116 -0.92 1.03 -3.74
N VAL A 117 -2.24 1.20 -3.52
CA VAL A 117 -2.76 2.04 -2.42
C VAL A 117 -2.42 1.43 -1.06
N PHE A 118 -2.59 0.12 -0.90
CA PHE A 118 -2.22 -0.59 0.34
C PHE A 118 -0.72 -0.44 0.65
N GLU A 119 0.15 -0.69 -0.33
CA GLU A 119 1.60 -0.56 -0.17
C GLU A 119 1.99 0.88 0.21
N TYR A 120 1.41 1.88 -0.47
CA TYR A 120 1.66 3.29 -0.15
C TYR A 120 1.21 3.67 1.27
N LEU A 121 0.04 3.22 1.70
CA LEU A 121 -0.46 3.46 3.06
C LEU A 121 0.39 2.75 4.12
N LEU A 122 0.83 1.53 3.85
CA LEU A 122 1.70 0.77 4.73
C LEU A 122 3.05 1.48 4.91
N GLU A 123 3.70 1.90 3.81
CA GLU A 123 4.96 2.64 3.87
C GLU A 123 4.80 3.98 4.60
N SER A 124 3.70 4.69 4.35
CA SER A 124 3.42 5.98 4.99
C SER A 124 3.15 5.81 6.49
N TYR A 125 2.41 4.78 6.88
CA TYR A 125 2.15 4.44 8.27
C TYR A 125 3.44 4.06 9.00
N GLN A 126 4.27 3.22 8.37
CA GLN A 126 5.57 2.83 8.91
C GLN A 126 6.50 4.02 9.07
N ARG A 127 6.52 4.95 8.11
CA ARG A 127 7.32 6.18 8.21
C ARG A 127 6.82 7.11 9.32
N ALA A 128 5.50 7.29 9.43
CA ALA A 128 4.88 8.14 10.45
C ALA A 128 5.10 7.61 11.87
N ASN A 129 5.10 6.28 12.02
CA ASN A 129 5.24 5.59 13.29
C ASN A 129 6.61 4.94 13.46
N ALA A 130 7.58 5.28 12.60
CA ALA A 130 8.94 4.78 12.70
C ALA A 130 9.49 5.23 14.05
N PRO A 131 9.96 4.30 14.90
CA PRO A 131 10.63 4.68 16.14
C PRO A 131 11.78 5.64 15.83
N ALA A 132 11.93 6.69 16.64
CA ALA A 132 12.98 7.69 16.46
C ALA A 132 14.38 7.05 16.39
N GLU A 133 14.54 5.92 17.07
CA GLU A 133 15.71 5.06 17.08
C GLU A 133 16.13 4.58 15.69
N LEU A 134 15.20 4.31 14.77
CA LEU A 134 15.55 3.89 13.41
C LEU A 134 16.29 5.01 12.66
N SER A 135 15.89 6.27 12.87
CA SER A 135 16.61 7.41 12.28
C SER A 135 18.01 7.58 12.86
N VAL A 136 18.21 7.22 14.13
CA VAL A 136 19.52 7.21 14.78
C VAL A 136 20.39 6.08 14.21
N ILE A 137 19.81 4.89 14.01
CA ILE A 137 20.48 3.75 13.37
C ILE A 137 20.98 4.15 11.97
N ASP A 138 20.12 4.74 11.13
CA ASP A 138 20.49 5.18 9.78
C ASP A 138 21.65 6.21 9.81
N ALA A 139 21.59 7.16 10.74
CA ALA A 139 22.65 8.16 10.92
C ALA A 139 23.97 7.53 11.36
N VAL A 140 23.92 6.56 12.28
CA VAL A 140 25.10 5.81 12.73
C VAL A 140 25.70 5.02 11.57
N VAL A 141 24.89 4.25 10.82
CA VAL A 141 25.37 3.50 9.65
C VAL A 141 26.06 4.43 8.65
N ALA A 142 25.46 5.57 8.35
CA ALA A 142 26.03 6.53 7.41
C ALA A 142 27.38 7.08 7.89
N LYS A 143 27.51 7.45 9.17
CA LYS A 143 28.76 7.97 9.75
C LYS A 143 29.82 6.88 9.89
N LEU A 144 29.46 5.65 10.27
CA LEU A 144 30.38 4.51 10.33
C LEU A 144 30.95 4.17 8.96
N ASN A 145 30.12 4.14 7.92
CA ASN A 145 30.57 3.89 6.54
C ASN A 145 31.47 5.02 5.99
N ALA A 146 31.43 6.21 6.60
CA ALA A 146 32.25 7.35 6.23
C ALA A 146 33.55 7.46 7.04
N LEU A 147 33.75 6.62 8.07
CA LEU A 147 35.00 6.57 8.80
C LEU A 147 36.11 6.00 7.90
N GLU A 148 37.23 6.70 7.83
CA GLU A 148 38.46 6.18 7.23
C GLU A 148 39.17 5.29 8.26
N GLU A 149 39.67 4.11 7.85
CA GLU A 149 40.42 3.20 8.73
C GLU A 149 41.60 3.93 9.41
N SER A 150 41.70 3.79 10.72
CA SER A 150 42.66 4.48 11.57
C SER A 150 43.11 3.59 12.74
N ASP A 151 44.25 3.93 13.37
CA ASP A 151 44.80 3.11 14.47
C ASP A 151 43.93 3.13 15.76
N ASP A 152 42.89 3.98 15.84
CA ASP A 152 42.01 4.16 17.03
C ASP A 152 40.51 3.95 16.67
N ASP A 153 40.23 3.08 15.68
CA ASP A 153 38.89 2.85 15.11
C ASP A 153 37.81 2.55 16.16
N ALA A 154 38.12 1.78 17.20
CA ALA A 154 37.16 1.47 18.25
C ALA A 154 36.60 2.71 18.96
N LYS A 155 37.45 3.71 19.25
CA LYS A 155 36.98 4.96 19.88
C LYS A 155 36.26 5.86 18.89
N ALA A 156 36.66 5.82 17.61
CA ALA A 156 35.98 6.58 16.57
C ALA A 156 34.53 6.07 16.38
N GLU A 157 34.34 4.75 16.34
CA GLU A 157 33.03 4.10 16.29
C GLU A 157 32.16 4.45 17.50
N GLU A 158 32.72 4.37 18.72
CA GLU A 158 32.00 4.71 19.95
C GLU A 158 31.54 6.18 19.94
N ASN A 159 32.42 7.09 19.50
CA ASN A 159 32.09 8.51 19.39
C ASN A 159 30.99 8.78 18.37
N VAL A 160 30.95 8.05 17.24
CA VAL A 160 29.87 8.16 16.25
C VAL A 160 28.51 7.82 16.87
N VAL A 161 28.44 6.70 17.59
CA VAL A 161 27.20 6.29 18.28
C VAL A 161 26.78 7.32 19.31
N LEU A 162 27.70 7.76 20.18
CA LEU A 162 27.43 8.79 21.19
C LEU A 162 26.95 10.10 20.58
N GLU A 163 27.54 10.53 19.47
CA GLU A 163 27.16 11.76 18.77
C GLU A 163 25.73 11.66 18.23
N CYS A 164 25.42 10.59 17.49
CA CYS A 164 24.10 10.39 16.90
C CYS A 164 22.99 10.25 17.95
N VAL A 165 23.23 9.48 19.01
CA VAL A 165 22.27 9.31 20.12
C VAL A 165 22.02 10.64 20.83
N ARG A 166 23.07 11.44 21.07
CA ARG A 166 22.96 12.76 21.69
C ARG A 166 22.26 13.78 20.79
N GLU A 167 22.54 13.78 19.48
CA GLU A 167 21.86 14.64 18.50
C GLU A 167 20.35 14.39 18.49
N ALA A 168 19.93 13.15 18.69
CA ALA A 168 18.53 12.75 18.81
C ALA A 168 17.92 12.96 20.22
N ASN A 169 18.68 13.53 21.18
CA ASN A 169 18.29 13.68 22.59
C ASN A 169 17.85 12.36 23.24
N MET A 170 18.50 11.26 22.87
CA MET A 170 18.22 9.92 23.38
C MET A 170 19.22 9.52 24.47
N ASP A 171 18.79 8.58 25.33
CA ASP A 171 19.67 7.93 26.29
C ASP A 171 20.30 6.68 25.65
N VAL A 172 21.59 6.47 25.86
CA VAL A 172 22.34 5.35 25.25
C VAL A 172 21.79 4.00 25.68
N LYS A 173 21.37 3.83 26.94
CA LYS A 173 20.78 2.57 27.42
C LYS A 173 19.39 2.35 26.87
N ALA A 174 18.60 3.41 26.70
CA ALA A 174 17.30 3.32 26.04
C ALA A 174 17.46 2.91 24.56
N PHE A 175 18.44 3.50 23.87
CA PHE A 175 18.79 3.13 22.50
C PHE A 175 19.25 1.68 22.39
N GLU A 176 20.09 1.20 23.32
CA GLU A 176 20.52 -0.20 23.40
C GLU A 176 19.33 -1.17 23.56
N GLN A 177 18.38 -0.84 24.42
CA GLN A 177 17.15 -1.65 24.60
C GLN A 177 16.28 -1.67 23.35
N SER A 178 16.17 -0.55 22.65
CA SER A 178 15.46 -0.48 21.38
C SER A 178 16.16 -1.31 20.28
N LEU A 179 17.50 -1.28 20.22
CA LEU A 179 18.29 -2.14 19.32
C LEU A 179 18.02 -3.63 19.58
N ASP A 180 17.99 -4.05 20.84
CA ASP A 180 17.64 -5.42 21.22
C ASP A 180 16.22 -5.79 20.75
N GLY A 181 15.26 -4.89 20.93
CA GLY A 181 13.88 -5.08 20.46
C GLY A 181 13.78 -5.23 18.94
N PHE A 182 14.50 -4.39 18.18
CA PHE A 182 14.54 -4.49 16.72
C PHE A 182 15.18 -5.79 16.24
N LEU A 183 16.27 -6.23 16.87
CA LEU A 183 16.93 -7.49 16.50
C LEU A 183 16.02 -8.70 16.72
N VAL A 184 15.24 -8.71 17.80
CA VAL A 184 14.22 -9.75 18.03
C VAL A 184 13.16 -9.72 16.93
N ALA A 185 12.63 -8.53 16.60
CA ALA A 185 11.64 -8.39 15.53
C ALA A 185 12.20 -8.81 14.16
N MET A 186 13.47 -8.49 13.86
CA MET A 186 14.14 -8.94 12.65
C MET A 186 14.23 -10.46 12.56
N GLU A 187 14.52 -11.14 13.68
CA GLU A 187 14.55 -12.61 13.72
C GLU A 187 13.20 -13.25 13.43
N GLU A 188 12.13 -12.69 13.98
CA GLU A 188 10.77 -13.16 13.70
C GLU A 188 10.40 -12.93 12.23
N GLN A 189 10.73 -11.75 11.69
CA GLN A 189 10.47 -11.43 10.28
C GLN A 189 11.32 -12.28 9.32
N ASP A 190 12.57 -12.57 9.66
CA ASP A 190 13.45 -13.43 8.86
C ASP A 190 12.91 -14.87 8.84
N ALA A 191 12.44 -15.38 9.98
CA ALA A 191 11.82 -16.71 10.04
C ALA A 191 10.54 -16.78 9.17
N GLN A 192 9.71 -15.73 9.18
CA GLN A 192 8.53 -15.64 8.33
C GLN A 192 8.90 -15.54 6.84
N PHE A 193 9.90 -14.73 6.50
CA PHE A 193 10.41 -14.58 5.15
C PHE A 193 10.96 -15.90 4.61
N ASP A 194 11.76 -16.63 5.39
CA ASP A 194 12.29 -17.94 5.02
C ASP A 194 11.18 -18.95 4.76
N ALA A 195 10.12 -18.93 5.57
CA ALA A 195 8.94 -19.78 5.36
C ALA A 195 8.24 -19.44 4.03
N GLN A 196 8.04 -18.15 3.73
CA GLN A 196 7.43 -17.70 2.48
C GLN A 196 8.28 -18.04 1.26
N VAL A 197 9.60 -17.82 1.33
CA VAL A 197 10.55 -18.17 0.27
C VAL A 197 10.53 -19.67 0.01
N ARG A 198 10.50 -20.49 1.06
CA ARG A 198 10.40 -21.95 0.94
C ARG A 198 9.10 -22.36 0.25
N GLU A 199 7.97 -21.81 0.67
CA GLU A 199 6.67 -22.09 0.06
C GLU A 199 6.64 -21.68 -1.42
N MET A 200 7.20 -20.52 -1.77
CA MET A 200 7.32 -20.07 -3.15
C MET A 200 8.17 -21.06 -3.97
N ARG A 201 9.34 -21.45 -3.46
CA ARG A 201 10.25 -22.43 -4.11
C ARG A 201 9.57 -23.77 -4.33
N GLU A 202 8.76 -24.24 -3.39
CA GLU A 202 7.99 -25.49 -3.52
C GLU A 202 6.88 -25.40 -4.59
N LYS A 203 6.28 -24.23 -4.79
CA LYS A 203 5.26 -23.97 -5.84
C LYS A 203 5.87 -23.75 -7.24
N GLY A 204 7.18 -23.60 -7.33
CA GLY A 204 7.91 -23.32 -8.57
C GLY A 204 8.08 -21.82 -8.80
N VAL A 205 9.32 -21.36 -8.80
CA VAL A 205 9.70 -19.94 -8.95
C VAL A 205 10.36 -19.73 -10.30
N ALA A 206 9.95 -18.69 -11.02
CA ALA A 206 10.61 -18.30 -12.26
C ALA A 206 12.05 -17.82 -11.99
N PRO A 207 13.01 -17.99 -12.92
CA PRO A 207 14.41 -17.62 -12.69
C PRO A 207 14.59 -16.14 -12.27
N GLU A 208 13.83 -15.22 -12.87
CA GLU A 208 13.86 -13.79 -12.50
C GLU A 208 13.41 -13.54 -11.05
N GLN A 209 12.40 -14.29 -10.58
CA GLN A 209 11.92 -14.21 -9.20
C GLN A 209 12.92 -14.85 -8.23
N ALA A 210 13.66 -15.88 -8.66
CA ALA A 210 14.69 -16.50 -7.84
C ALA A 210 15.86 -15.54 -7.58
N GLU A 211 16.30 -14.79 -8.60
CA GLU A 211 17.32 -13.74 -8.44
C GLU A 211 16.85 -12.62 -7.49
N GLN A 212 15.59 -12.18 -7.63
CA GLN A 212 15.00 -11.19 -6.71
C GLN A 212 14.96 -11.69 -5.26
N ILE A 213 14.58 -12.96 -5.04
CA ILE A 213 14.60 -13.59 -3.72
C ILE A 213 16.03 -13.59 -3.15
N GLU A 214 17.04 -13.94 -3.96
CA GLU A 214 18.43 -13.93 -3.50
C GLU A 214 18.92 -12.53 -3.11
N GLN A 215 18.55 -11.50 -3.89
CA GLN A 215 18.83 -10.11 -3.54
C GLN A 215 18.18 -9.71 -2.22
N LEU A 216 16.91 -10.10 -2.01
CA LEU A 216 16.20 -9.83 -0.75
C LEU A 216 16.86 -10.54 0.44
N VAL A 217 17.23 -11.81 0.29
CA VAL A 217 17.96 -12.56 1.33
C VAL A 217 19.26 -11.83 1.69
N TYR A 218 20.02 -11.40 0.69
CA TYR A 218 21.27 -10.67 0.91
C TYR A 218 21.05 -9.33 1.63
N MET A 219 20.06 -8.54 1.19
CA MET A 219 19.74 -7.25 1.81
C MET A 219 19.34 -7.41 3.28
N ARG A 220 18.49 -8.41 3.59
CA ARG A 220 18.07 -8.69 4.97
C ARG A 220 19.25 -9.11 5.86
N ALA A 221 20.10 -9.99 5.37
CA ALA A 221 21.31 -10.42 6.09
C ALA A 221 22.27 -9.24 6.36
N ASN A 222 22.46 -8.36 5.37
CA ASN A 222 23.30 -7.19 5.52
C ASN A 222 22.73 -6.19 6.54
N ALA A 223 21.42 -5.90 6.47
CA ALA A 223 20.75 -5.03 7.45
C ALA A 223 20.89 -5.58 8.88
N LYS A 224 20.72 -6.90 9.07
CA LYS A 224 20.90 -7.54 10.38
C LYS A 224 22.35 -7.42 10.87
N ALA A 225 23.32 -7.62 10.00
CA ALA A 225 24.74 -7.48 10.34
C ALA A 225 25.09 -6.04 10.78
N GLN A 226 24.52 -5.03 10.10
CA GLN A 226 24.69 -3.62 10.50
C GLN A 226 24.09 -3.35 11.89
N MET A 227 22.88 -3.85 12.18
CA MET A 227 22.28 -3.69 13.51
C MET A 227 23.09 -4.38 14.61
N LEU A 228 23.62 -5.58 14.35
CA LEU A 228 24.50 -6.28 15.30
C LEU A 228 25.80 -5.51 15.55
N CYS A 229 26.41 -4.94 14.52
CA CYS A 229 27.61 -4.11 14.67
C CYS A 229 27.34 -2.90 15.57
N ILE A 230 26.23 -2.18 15.33
CA ILE A 230 25.84 -1.03 16.15
C ILE A 230 25.58 -1.45 17.59
N ARG A 231 24.91 -2.60 17.81
CA ARG A 231 24.68 -3.16 19.14
C ARG A 231 25.99 -3.44 19.86
N ASP A 232 26.96 -4.07 19.21
CA ASP A 232 28.27 -4.39 19.80
C ASP A 232 29.04 -3.12 20.17
N ILE A 233 29.01 -2.09 19.31
CA ILE A 233 29.58 -0.76 19.64
C ILE A 233 28.87 -0.17 20.86
N THR A 234 27.54 -0.21 20.89
CA THR A 234 26.73 0.34 21.98
C THR A 234 27.01 -0.36 23.31
N GLN A 235 27.16 -1.70 23.30
CA GLN A 235 27.49 -2.47 24.51
C GLN A 235 28.87 -2.13 25.07
N ARG A 236 29.86 -1.82 24.22
CA ARG A 236 31.18 -1.36 24.68
C ARG A 236 31.11 -0.02 25.41
N ILE A 237 30.21 0.87 24.98
CA ILE A 237 29.98 2.18 25.62
C ILE A 237 29.31 2.00 26.99
N SER A 238 28.38 1.04 27.09
CA SER A 238 27.59 0.77 28.30
C SER A 238 28.32 -0.07 29.37
N ALA A 239 29.45 -0.70 29.03
CA ALA A 239 30.24 -1.60 29.88
C ALA A 239 31.15 -0.86 30.88
#